data_AF-F7XGV8-F1
#
_entry.id   AF-F7XGV8-F1
#
_cell.length_a   1.000
_cell.length_b   1.000
_cell.length_c   1.000
_cell.angle_alpha   90.00
_cell.angle_beta   90.00
_cell.angle_gamma   90.00
#
_symmetry.space_group_name_H-M   'P 1'
#
loop_
_entity.id
_entity.type
_entity.pdbx_description
1 polymer ?
#
loop_
_entity_poly.entity_id
_entity_poly.type
_entity_poly.pdbx_seq_one_letter_code
_entity_poly.pdbx_strand_id
1 'polypeptide(L)'
;MSTFLKQLFVFGLAAVILQLPQHAALAADPCKGVDTKLSATRKADYSRLVAKGLDQKVQPSKISIINFMQAGTWTIVYADVPVADLGYFFFDSSSGNPVLKEVWGGIAEKSDEPEIAKWARDLGANKMIASCFADTVSG
;
A
#
# COMPACT_ATOMS: atom_id res chain seq x y z
N MET A 1 -36.50 51.84 -54.19
CA MET A 1 -35.25 52.62 -54.23
C MET A 1 -34.21 51.86 -53.40
N SER A 2 -33.10 51.48 -54.03
CA SER A 2 -31.86 50.84 -53.51
C SER A 2 -31.89 49.50 -52.76
N THR A 3 -31.50 48.47 -53.50
CA THR A 3 -30.72 47.27 -53.11
C THR A 3 -29.30 47.67 -52.70
N PHE A 4 -28.74 47.16 -51.59
CA PHE A 4 -27.29 47.03 -51.27
C PHE A 4 -27.23 46.35 -49.87
N LEU A 5 -26.37 45.41 -49.47
CA LEU A 5 -25.38 44.52 -50.07
C LEU A 5 -24.88 43.67 -48.87
N LYS A 6 -24.61 42.38 -49.09
CA LYS A 6 -23.88 41.49 -48.18
C LYS A 6 -22.66 42.17 -47.54
N GLN A 7 -22.42 41.93 -46.24
CA GLN A 7 -21.07 41.82 -45.69
C GLN A 7 -21.04 41.07 -44.35
N LEU A 8 -20.54 39.84 -44.42
CA LEU A 8 -19.96 39.07 -43.31
C LEU A 8 -18.55 39.61 -43.07
N PHE A 9 -18.25 40.14 -41.88
CA PHE A 9 -16.91 40.30 -41.28
C PHE A 9 -17.13 40.48 -39.77
N VAL A 10 -16.98 39.46 -38.91
CA VAL A 10 -15.73 38.90 -38.31
C VAL A 10 -15.05 39.91 -37.37
N PHE A 11 -14.56 39.40 -36.23
CA PHE A 11 -13.74 40.03 -35.16
C PHE A 11 -14.53 40.71 -34.01
N GLY A 12 -14.47 40.27 -32.75
CA GLY A 12 -13.73 39.17 -32.13
C GLY A 12 -14.20 39.02 -30.68
N LEU A 13 -14.80 37.87 -30.36
CA LEU A 13 -14.99 37.45 -28.96
C LEU A 13 -13.64 36.96 -28.47
N ALA A 14 -12.96 37.79 -27.66
CA ALA A 14 -11.76 37.38 -26.95
C ALA A 14 -12.14 36.32 -25.89
N ALA A 15 -12.17 35.06 -26.29
CA ALA A 15 -12.21 33.92 -25.38
C ALA A 15 -10.83 33.81 -24.72
N VAL A 16 -10.70 34.38 -23.52
CA VAL A 16 -9.54 34.14 -22.66
C VAL A 16 -9.64 32.69 -22.18
N ILE A 17 -8.93 31.79 -22.86
CA ILE A 17 -8.74 30.41 -22.40
C ILE A 17 -7.81 30.50 -21.19
N LEU A 18 -8.38 30.39 -19.98
CA LEU A 18 -7.63 30.16 -18.75
C LEU A 18 -6.89 28.81 -18.89
N GLN A 19 -5.66 28.86 -19.41
CA GLN A 19 -4.74 27.73 -19.37
C GLN A 19 -4.29 27.56 -17.92
N LEU A 20 -5.08 26.80 -17.15
CA LEU A 20 -4.65 26.31 -15.84
C LEU A 20 -3.41 25.44 -16.06
N PRO A 21 -2.25 25.79 -15.47
CA PRO A 21 -1.07 24.92 -15.55
C PRO A 21 -1.42 23.61 -14.87
N GLN A 22 -1.55 22.54 -15.67
CA GLN A 22 -1.65 21.17 -15.19
C GLN A 22 -0.32 20.82 -14.53
N HIS A 23 -0.18 21.18 -13.26
CA HIS A 23 0.90 20.68 -12.43
C HIS A 23 0.65 19.18 -12.30
N ALA A 24 1.40 18.37 -13.05
CA ALA A 24 1.47 16.95 -12.81
C ALA A 24 1.99 16.76 -11.38
N ALA A 25 1.06 16.53 -10.45
CA ALA A 25 1.42 16.14 -9.11
C ALA A 25 2.11 14.78 -9.21
N LEU A 26 3.43 14.76 -8.96
CA LEU A 26 4.14 13.49 -8.79
C LEU A 26 3.47 12.78 -7.62
N ALA A 27 2.89 11.61 -7.90
CA ALA A 27 2.34 10.76 -6.85
C ALA A 27 3.44 10.48 -5.83
N ALA A 28 3.17 10.76 -4.57
CA ALA A 28 4.12 10.47 -3.50
C ALA A 28 4.29 8.95 -3.41
N ASP A 29 5.53 8.48 -3.29
CA ASP A 29 5.85 7.09 -3.00
C ASP A 29 5.10 6.61 -1.73
N PRO A 30 4.13 5.68 -1.85
CA PRO A 30 3.34 5.19 -0.72
C PRO A 30 4.17 4.50 0.37
N CYS A 31 5.36 4.01 0.02
CA CYS A 31 6.30 3.35 0.91
C CYS A 31 7.37 4.27 1.49
N LYS A 32 7.30 5.58 1.22
CA LYS A 32 8.26 6.54 1.76
C LYS A 32 8.26 6.51 3.31
N GLY A 33 9.42 6.16 3.86
CA GLY A 33 9.65 6.09 5.31
C GLY A 33 9.38 4.73 5.94
N VAL A 34 8.90 3.75 5.17
CA VAL A 34 8.78 2.36 5.61
C VAL A 34 10.13 1.67 5.43
N ASP A 35 10.62 1.00 6.49
CA ASP A 35 11.80 0.16 6.40
C ASP A 35 11.44 -1.18 5.78
N THR A 36 11.95 -1.44 4.58
CA THR A 36 11.71 -2.66 3.81
C THR A 36 12.89 -3.64 3.82
N LYS A 37 13.95 -3.37 4.60
CA LYS A 37 15.18 -4.18 4.57
C LYS A 37 14.95 -5.55 5.21
N LEU A 38 15.14 -6.61 4.44
CA LEU A 38 15.03 -7.97 4.95
C LEU A 38 16.41 -8.59 5.26
N SER A 39 16.87 -8.43 6.51
CA SER A 39 18.13 -9.04 6.99
C SER A 39 17.96 -10.51 7.40
N ALA A 40 19.07 -11.24 7.53
CA ALA A 40 19.06 -12.61 8.04
C ALA A 40 18.44 -12.72 9.44
N THR A 41 18.73 -11.76 10.32
CA THR A 41 18.12 -11.67 11.65
C THR A 41 16.60 -11.49 11.56
N ARG A 42 16.12 -10.57 10.71
CA ARG A 42 14.68 -10.35 10.51
C ARG A 42 13.99 -11.60 9.95
N LYS A 43 14.61 -12.31 8.99
CA LYS A 43 14.10 -13.60 8.49
C LYS A 43 13.94 -14.60 9.64
N ALA A 44 14.97 -14.77 10.46
CA ALA A 44 14.96 -15.73 11.55
C ALA A 44 13.96 -15.36 12.66
N ASP A 45 13.87 -14.08 13.02
CA ASP A 45 12.97 -13.61 14.08
C ASP A 45 11.51 -13.76 13.66
N TYR A 46 11.18 -13.30 12.46
CA TYR A 46 9.80 -13.34 11.98
C TYR A 46 9.35 -14.73 11.56
N SER A 47 10.25 -15.64 11.12
CA SER A 47 9.86 -17.04 10.93
C SER A 47 9.44 -17.71 12.24
N ARG A 48 10.09 -17.38 13.37
CA ARG A 48 9.68 -17.85 14.70
C ARG A 48 8.35 -17.25 15.15
N LEU A 49 8.14 -15.96 14.90
CA LEU A 49 6.90 -15.28 15.26
C LEU A 49 5.71 -15.79 14.46
N VAL A 50 5.88 -16.00 13.14
CA VAL A 50 4.85 -16.62 12.29
C VAL A 50 4.57 -18.03 12.76
N ALA A 51 5.59 -18.87 12.98
CA ALA A 51 5.39 -20.23 13.52
C ALA A 51 4.60 -20.26 14.83
N LYS A 52 4.86 -19.30 15.73
CA LYS A 52 4.16 -19.18 17.01
C LYS A 52 2.70 -18.72 16.85
N GLY A 53 2.43 -17.88 15.86
CA GLY A 53 1.09 -17.35 15.58
C GLY A 53 0.19 -18.29 14.81
N LEU A 54 0.75 -19.33 14.18
CA LEU A 54 -0.02 -20.40 13.55
C LEU A 54 -0.48 -21.40 14.63
N ASP A 55 -1.77 -21.78 14.61
CA ASP A 55 -2.34 -22.76 15.55
C ASP A 55 -1.74 -24.18 15.38
N GLN A 56 -1.07 -24.40 14.25
CA GLN A 56 -0.41 -25.66 13.93
C GLN A 56 1.06 -25.60 14.35
N LYS A 57 1.61 -26.72 14.85
CA LYS A 57 3.03 -26.83 15.27
C LYS A 57 4.00 -26.80 14.08
N VAL A 58 4.05 -25.68 13.37
CA VAL A 58 4.94 -25.44 12.25
C VAL A 58 6.34 -25.12 12.76
N GLN A 59 7.36 -25.75 12.18
CA GLN A 59 8.74 -25.43 12.51
C GLN A 59 9.15 -24.12 11.82
N PRO A 60 9.82 -23.17 12.53
CA PRO A 60 10.29 -21.93 11.92
C PRO A 60 11.20 -22.12 10.70
N SER A 61 11.93 -23.24 10.63
CA SER A 61 12.79 -23.60 9.50
C SER A 61 12.04 -23.95 8.21
N LYS A 62 10.72 -24.16 8.29
CA LYS A 62 9.83 -24.41 7.15
C LYS A 62 9.10 -23.16 6.67
N ILE A 63 9.37 -22.01 7.28
CA ILE A 63 8.74 -20.73 6.95
C ILE A 63 9.77 -19.88 6.23
N SER A 64 9.41 -19.35 5.06
CA SER A 64 10.24 -18.41 4.32
C SER A 64 9.68 -17.00 4.45
N ILE A 65 10.45 -16.08 5.00
CA ILE A 65 10.11 -14.65 4.97
C ILE A 65 10.63 -14.07 3.65
N ILE A 66 9.71 -13.55 2.86
CA ILE A 66 9.94 -13.07 1.49
C ILE A 66 10.08 -11.55 1.48
N ASN A 67 9.11 -10.84 2.07
CA ASN A 67 9.12 -9.38 2.19
C ASN A 67 8.97 -8.94 3.64
N PHE A 68 9.39 -7.70 3.90
CA PHE A 68 9.37 -7.07 5.20
C PHE A 68 8.97 -5.61 5.06
N MET A 69 8.15 -5.12 5.98
CA MET A 69 7.80 -3.71 6.11
C MET A 69 7.74 -3.37 7.59
N GLN A 70 8.42 -2.31 8.02
CA GLN A 70 8.31 -1.82 9.40
C GLN A 70 8.19 -0.30 9.41
N ALA A 71 7.25 0.20 10.20
CA ALA A 71 7.15 1.60 10.56
C ALA A 71 6.48 1.73 11.94
N GLY A 72 7.10 2.53 12.82
CA GLY A 72 6.68 2.62 14.22
C GLY A 72 6.72 1.25 14.91
N THR A 73 5.64 0.89 15.60
CA THR A 73 5.49 -0.40 16.30
C THR A 73 4.98 -1.52 15.41
N TRP A 74 4.62 -1.23 14.16
CA TRP A 74 4.00 -2.20 13.26
C TRP A 74 5.03 -2.83 12.34
N THR A 75 4.91 -4.13 12.15
CA THR A 75 5.67 -4.90 11.17
C THR A 75 4.74 -5.79 10.36
N ILE A 76 4.92 -5.82 9.05
CA ILE A 76 4.23 -6.72 8.14
C ILE A 76 5.29 -7.57 7.46
N VAL A 77 5.09 -8.89 7.44
CA VAL A 77 5.95 -9.81 6.69
C VAL A 77 5.13 -10.62 5.71
N TYR A 78 5.62 -10.73 4.48
CA TYR A 78 5.06 -11.67 3.51
C TYR A 78 5.80 -13.00 3.67
N ALA A 79 5.07 -14.08 3.93
CA ALA A 79 5.67 -15.35 4.28
C ALA A 79 5.02 -16.53 3.54
N ASP A 80 5.87 -17.48 3.15
CA ASP A 80 5.51 -18.82 2.72
C ASP A 80 5.45 -19.72 3.95
N VAL A 81 4.33 -20.44 4.12
CA VAL A 81 4.09 -21.35 5.23
C VAL A 81 3.61 -22.69 4.70
N PRO A 82 3.97 -23.82 5.33
CA PRO A 82 3.65 -25.15 4.79
C PRO A 82 2.17 -25.57 4.94
N VAL A 83 1.33 -24.73 5.53
CA VAL A 83 -0.03 -25.09 5.97
C VAL A 83 -1.14 -24.22 5.34
N ALA A 84 -0.76 -23.21 4.57
CA ALA A 84 -1.66 -22.27 3.92
C ALA A 84 -0.94 -21.61 2.74
N ASP A 85 -1.68 -20.91 1.90
CA ASP A 85 -1.09 -20.06 0.87
C ASP A 85 -0.26 -18.93 1.48
N LEU A 86 0.60 -18.34 0.66
CA LEU A 86 1.42 -17.20 1.04
C LEU A 86 0.54 -16.05 1.57
N GLY A 87 0.96 -15.43 2.67
CA GLY A 87 0.18 -14.40 3.34
C GLY A 87 1.03 -13.29 3.93
N TYR A 88 0.39 -12.15 4.16
CA TYR A 88 0.97 -11.03 4.88
C TYR A 88 0.54 -11.11 6.35
N PHE A 89 1.52 -11.28 7.23
CA PHE A 89 1.32 -11.39 8.68
C PHE A 89 1.57 -10.05 9.34
N PHE A 90 0.58 -9.53 10.06
CA PHE A 90 0.60 -8.23 10.72
C PHE A 90 0.98 -8.39 12.19
N PHE A 91 2.06 -7.74 12.60
CA PHE A 91 2.54 -7.74 13.98
C PHE A 91 2.51 -6.33 14.57
N ASP A 92 2.06 -6.22 15.81
CA ASP A 92 2.16 -5.00 16.61
C ASP A 92 3.04 -5.23 17.84
N SER A 93 4.06 -4.39 17.99
CA SER A 93 5.03 -4.41 19.10
C SER A 93 4.78 -3.34 20.16
N SER A 94 3.63 -2.65 20.15
CA SER A 94 3.26 -1.62 21.12
C SER A 94 3.32 -2.08 22.59
N SER A 95 3.15 -3.38 22.82
CA SER A 95 3.25 -4.02 24.15
C SER A 95 4.68 -4.42 24.56
N GLY A 96 5.69 -4.08 23.76
CA GLY A 96 7.10 -4.39 23.98
C GLY A 96 7.61 -5.61 23.22
N ASN A 97 6.74 -6.55 22.83
CA ASN A 97 7.08 -7.67 21.94
C ASN A 97 6.12 -7.72 20.74
N PRO A 98 6.56 -8.09 19.53
CA PRO A 98 5.67 -8.28 18.39
C PRO A 98 4.62 -9.36 18.66
N VAL A 99 3.35 -9.00 18.50
CA VAL A 99 2.19 -9.90 18.62
C VAL A 99 1.47 -9.95 17.29
N LEU A 100 1.19 -11.16 16.79
CA LEU A 100 0.39 -11.35 15.57
C LEU A 100 -1.02 -10.79 15.81
N LYS A 101 -1.47 -9.92 14.91
CA LYS A 101 -2.78 -9.26 14.96
C LYS A 101 -3.72 -9.80 13.91
N GLU A 102 -3.21 -10.05 12.71
CA GLU A 102 -4.02 -10.47 11.57
C GLU A 102 -3.15 -11.09 10.47
N VAL A 103 -3.78 -11.84 9.58
CA VAL A 103 -3.18 -12.35 8.34
C VAL A 103 -4.04 -11.92 7.15
N TRP A 104 -3.42 -11.25 6.19
CA TRP A 104 -4.04 -10.97 4.90
C TRP A 104 -3.62 -12.02 3.88
N GLY A 105 -4.59 -12.58 3.17
CA GLY A 105 -4.39 -13.48 2.04
C GLY A 105 -5.15 -13.01 0.81
N GLY A 106 -4.74 -13.50 -0.35
CA GLY A 106 -5.39 -13.20 -1.64
C GLY A 106 -4.73 -12.07 -2.42
N ILE A 107 -5.31 -11.82 -3.60
CA ILE A 107 -4.89 -10.80 -4.55
C ILE A 107 -5.81 -9.58 -4.39
N ALA A 108 -5.26 -8.39 -4.53
CA ALA A 108 -6.01 -7.14 -4.54
C ALA A 108 -5.91 -6.46 -5.90
N GLU A 109 -6.95 -5.72 -6.29
CA GLU A 109 -6.91 -4.84 -7.46
C GLU A 109 -6.44 -3.44 -7.05
N LYS A 110 -5.83 -2.69 -7.97
CA LYS A 110 -5.38 -1.31 -7.70
C LYS A 110 -6.50 -0.39 -7.22
N SER A 111 -7.74 -0.64 -7.64
CA SER A 111 -8.92 0.10 -7.16
C SER A 111 -9.21 -0.11 -5.67
N ASP A 112 -8.73 -1.20 -5.08
CA ASP A 112 -8.99 -1.56 -3.69
C ASP A 112 -8.01 -0.88 -2.73
N GLU A 113 -6.92 -0.30 -3.24
CA GLU A 113 -5.85 0.32 -2.44
C GLU A 113 -6.39 1.26 -1.34
N PRO A 114 -7.34 2.19 -1.60
CA PRO A 114 -7.85 3.07 -0.57
C PRO A 114 -8.57 2.33 0.56
N GLU A 115 -9.31 1.28 0.21
CA GLU A 115 -10.07 0.46 1.16
C GLU A 115 -9.13 -0.45 1.97
N ILE A 116 -8.14 -1.07 1.33
CA ILE A 116 -7.13 -1.89 2.00
C ILE A 116 -6.30 -1.05 2.97
N ALA A 117 -5.88 0.15 2.55
CA ALA A 117 -5.17 1.07 3.42
C ALA A 117 -6.05 1.49 4.61
N LYS A 118 -7.38 1.63 4.41
CA LYS A 118 -8.33 1.92 5.49
C LYS A 118 -8.46 0.73 6.44
N TRP A 119 -8.66 -0.47 5.92
CA TRP A 119 -8.73 -1.70 6.70
C TRP A 119 -7.49 -1.89 7.59
N ALA A 120 -6.29 -1.71 7.04
CA ALA A 120 -5.05 -1.83 7.80
C ALA A 120 -4.95 -0.78 8.92
N ARG A 121 -5.47 0.43 8.71
CA ARG A 121 -5.56 1.46 9.76
C ARG A 121 -6.60 1.12 10.82
N ASP A 122 -7.74 0.55 10.44
CA ASP A 122 -8.78 0.13 11.36
C ASP A 122 -8.30 -1.04 12.25
N LEU A 123 -7.40 -1.88 11.74
CA LEU A 123 -6.65 -2.88 12.52
C LEU A 123 -5.70 -2.24 13.56
N GLY A 124 -5.34 -0.96 13.37
CA GLY A 124 -4.48 -0.17 14.25
C GLY A 124 -3.13 0.20 13.65
N ALA A 125 -2.82 -0.22 12.42
CA ALA A 125 -1.57 0.13 11.77
C ALA A 125 -1.49 1.63 11.48
N ASN A 126 -0.29 2.20 11.58
CA ASN A 126 -0.13 3.62 11.25
C ASN A 126 -0.29 3.85 9.74
N LYS A 127 -0.60 5.11 9.38
CA LYS A 127 -0.87 5.51 7.99
C LYS A 127 0.25 5.11 7.02
N MET A 128 1.50 5.20 7.44
CA MET A 128 2.67 4.98 6.57
C MET A 128 2.75 3.52 6.12
N ILE A 129 2.72 2.58 7.07
CA ILE A 129 2.78 1.16 6.73
C ILE A 129 1.49 0.66 6.06
N ALA A 130 0.33 1.22 6.44
CA ALA A 130 -0.95 0.86 5.84
C ALA A 130 -1.01 1.25 4.35
N SER A 131 -0.54 2.44 4.00
CA SER A 131 -0.45 2.88 2.60
C SER A 131 0.56 2.06 1.81
N CYS A 132 1.75 1.80 2.35
CA CYS A 132 2.76 0.98 1.68
C CYS A 132 2.29 -0.45 1.44
N PHE A 133 1.62 -1.06 2.42
CA PHE A 133 1.03 -2.39 2.28
C PHE A 133 -0.01 -2.43 1.17
N ALA A 134 -0.95 -1.48 1.19
CA ALA A 134 -2.02 -1.41 0.20
C ALA A 134 -1.48 -1.26 -1.23
N ASP A 135 -0.49 -0.39 -1.43
CA ASP A 135 0.19 -0.24 -2.72
C ASP A 135 0.88 -1.54 -3.14
N THR A 136 1.63 -2.16 -2.23
CA THR A 136 2.38 -3.40 -2.51
C THR A 136 1.47 -4.58 -2.89
N VAL A 137 0.31 -4.74 -2.23
CA VAL A 137 -0.58 -5.88 -2.48
C VAL A 137 -1.45 -5.68 -3.73
N SER A 138 -1.63 -4.42 -4.18
CA SER A 138 -2.54 -4.06 -5.28
C SER A 138 -1.83 -3.74 -6.60
N GLY A 139 -0.50 -3.62 -6.61
CA GLY A 139 0.32 -3.49 -7.83
C GLY A 139 0.79 -2.07 -8.10
#